data_AF-A0A2V5T8G4-F1
#
_entry.id   AF-A0A2V5T8G4-F1
#
_cell.length_a   1.000
_cell.length_b   1.000
_cell.length_c   1.000
_cell.angle_alpha   90.00
_cell.angle_beta   90.00
_cell.angle_gamma   90.00
#
_symmetry.space_group_name_H-M   'P 1'
#
loop_
_entity.id
_entity.type
_entity.pdbx_description
1 polymer ?
#
loop_
_entity_poly.entity_id
_entity_poly.type
_entity_poly.pdbx_seq_one_letter_code
_entity_poly.pdbx_strand_id
1 'polypeptide(L)'
;MKKLWQLCILILAFSPSVSFGGVRHFTFLYEAPTSAPRSLELENWVTWQRITEPDRSDEVDFRHELEYGVTDKFQVSVYLADWFYENNRGGTGFTYSDSALELIYNLTNPVDDPIGTSIYGEIRAGDRLIELESKLIAQKNLGPLILAYNATLEAVWEGNHLAEREGE
;
A
#
# COMPACT_ATOMS: atom_id res chain seq x y z
N MET A 1 30.05 -10.57 -32.85
CA MET A 1 28.70 -11.12 -32.59
C MET A 1 28.36 -11.15 -31.10
N LYS A 2 29.06 -11.89 -30.23
CA LYS A 2 28.76 -11.96 -28.78
C LYS A 2 28.77 -10.60 -28.04
N LYS A 3 29.76 -9.74 -28.31
CA LYS A 3 29.85 -8.39 -27.73
C LYS A 3 28.70 -7.45 -28.13
N LEU A 4 28.15 -7.64 -29.33
CA LEU A 4 27.03 -6.85 -29.84
C LEU A 4 25.73 -7.23 -29.12
N TRP A 5 25.54 -8.53 -28.86
CA TRP A 5 24.39 -9.03 -28.09
C TRP A 5 24.44 -8.57 -26.62
N GLN A 6 25.62 -8.63 -25.99
CA GLN A 6 25.81 -8.11 -24.63
C GLN A 6 25.51 -6.60 -24.54
N LEU A 7 25.93 -5.83 -25.53
CA LEU A 7 25.64 -4.39 -25.59
C LEU A 7 24.14 -4.11 -25.80
N CYS A 8 23.46 -4.87 -26.65
CA CYS A 8 22.01 -4.75 -26.84
C CYS A 8 21.22 -5.10 -25.57
N ILE A 9 21.61 -6.15 -24.84
CA ILE A 9 20.99 -6.50 -23.55
C ILE A 9 21.21 -5.38 -22.53
N LEU A 10 22.41 -4.81 -22.48
CA LEU A 10 22.71 -3.69 -21.58
C LEU A 10 21.86 -2.45 -21.92
N ILE A 11 21.71 -2.12 -23.21
CA ILE A 11 20.90 -0.99 -23.66
C ILE A 11 19.40 -1.21 -23.36
N LEU A 12 18.89 -2.43 -23.54
CA LEU A 12 17.51 -2.78 -23.17
C LEU A 12 17.28 -2.73 -21.65
N ALA A 13 18.27 -3.12 -20.83
CA ALA A 13 18.17 -3.06 -19.38
C ALA A 13 18.20 -1.64 -18.80
N PHE A 14 18.77 -0.67 -19.52
CA PHE A 14 18.87 0.74 -19.11
C PHE A 14 17.98 1.68 -19.95
N SER A 15 17.09 1.14 -20.78
CA SER A 15 16.08 1.96 -21.46
C SER A 15 15.09 2.48 -20.41
N PRO A 16 14.92 3.80 -20.23
CA PRO A 16 13.97 4.33 -19.27
C PRO A 16 12.56 3.95 -19.73
N SER A 17 11.96 2.97 -19.06
CA SER A 17 10.52 2.74 -19.14
C SER A 17 9.84 4.02 -18.69
N VAL A 18 8.93 4.57 -19.50
CA VAL A 18 8.07 5.65 -19.04
C VAL A 18 7.16 5.05 -17.97
N SER A 19 7.50 5.28 -16.70
CA SER A 19 6.66 4.89 -15.56
C SER A 19 5.62 5.97 -15.37
N PHE A 20 4.36 5.65 -15.67
CA PHE A 20 3.23 6.43 -15.19
C PHE A 20 2.84 5.82 -13.85
N GLY A 21 3.38 6.37 -12.76
CA GLY A 21 2.88 6.06 -11.42
C GLY A 21 1.56 6.79 -11.19
N GLY A 22 0.68 6.20 -10.37
CA GLY A 22 -0.49 6.87 -9.85
C GLY A 22 -0.11 8.18 -9.17
N VAL A 23 -0.94 9.22 -9.34
CA VAL A 23 -0.74 10.47 -8.59
C VAL A 23 -1.40 10.31 -7.23
N ARG A 24 -0.61 10.33 -6.16
CA ARG A 24 -1.10 10.38 -4.78
C ARG A 24 -0.93 11.79 -4.23
N HIS A 25 -2.02 12.47 -3.88
CA HIS A 25 -1.95 13.83 -3.31
C HIS A 25 -1.78 13.82 -1.79
N PHE A 26 -2.27 12.77 -1.13
CA PHE A 26 -2.25 12.64 0.33
C PHE A 26 -1.42 11.44 0.77
N THR A 27 -0.66 11.60 1.86
CA THR A 27 0.15 10.50 2.42
C THR A 27 -0.71 9.46 3.14
N PHE A 28 -1.78 9.89 3.82
CA PHE A 28 -2.56 9.01 4.72
C PHE A 28 -4.04 8.91 4.35
N LEU A 29 -4.54 9.74 3.42
CA LEU A 29 -5.92 9.65 2.94
C LEU A 29 -5.95 8.98 1.58
N TYR A 30 -6.92 8.08 1.41
CA TYR A 30 -7.23 7.53 0.09
C TYR A 30 -8.11 8.48 -0.70
N GLU A 31 -7.91 8.47 -2.01
CA GLU A 31 -8.69 9.25 -2.98
C GLU A 31 -9.73 8.34 -3.63
N ALA A 32 -10.81 8.93 -4.15
CA ALA A 32 -11.88 8.15 -4.77
C ALA A 32 -11.47 7.52 -6.12
N PRO A 33 -10.73 8.18 -7.02
CA PRO A 33 -10.30 7.55 -8.27
C PRO A 33 -9.42 6.32 -8.04
N THR A 34 -9.63 5.28 -8.84
CA THR A 34 -8.74 4.10 -8.91
C THR A 34 -7.70 4.27 -10.01
N SER A 35 -6.67 3.43 -9.98
CA SER A 35 -5.71 3.25 -11.06
C SER A 35 -6.37 3.01 -12.42
N ALA A 36 -5.67 3.40 -13.48
CA ALA A 36 -6.16 3.23 -14.84
C ALA A 36 -6.38 1.74 -15.18
N PRO A 37 -7.36 1.39 -16.03
CA PRO A 37 -7.57 0.01 -16.43
C PRO A 37 -6.31 -0.60 -17.04
N ARG A 38 -5.92 -1.76 -16.53
CA ARG A 38 -4.73 -2.55 -16.91
C ARG A 38 -3.38 -1.87 -16.60
N SER A 39 -3.35 -0.85 -15.74
CA SER A 39 -2.08 -0.36 -15.20
C SER A 39 -1.59 -1.30 -14.10
N LEU A 40 -0.27 -1.46 -14.03
CA LEU A 40 0.41 -2.23 -13.01
C LEU A 40 1.46 -1.32 -12.38
N GLU A 41 1.43 -1.19 -11.07
CA GLU A 41 2.39 -0.41 -10.28
C GLU A 41 3.03 -1.32 -9.22
N LEU A 42 4.33 -1.13 -9.01
CA LEU A 42 5.09 -1.81 -7.95
C LEU A 42 5.65 -0.74 -7.04
N GLU A 43 5.08 -0.60 -5.85
CA GLU A 43 5.55 0.33 -4.83
C GLU A 43 6.40 -0.41 -3.80
N ASN A 44 7.53 0.21 -3.43
CA ASN A 44 8.46 -0.33 -2.44
C ASN A 44 8.72 0.75 -1.40
N TRP A 45 8.48 0.42 -0.13
CA TRP A 45 8.78 1.32 0.98
C TRP A 45 9.94 0.77 1.79
N VAL A 46 10.78 1.70 2.24
CA VAL A 46 11.81 1.47 3.24
C VAL A 46 11.71 2.58 4.27
N THR A 47 11.30 2.23 5.49
CA THR A 47 11.17 3.17 6.59
C THR A 47 12.18 2.81 7.66
N TRP A 48 12.96 3.79 8.12
CA TRP A 48 13.78 3.61 9.32
C TRP A 48 13.11 4.31 10.49
N GLN A 49 13.01 3.62 11.62
CA GLN A 49 12.47 4.15 12.84
C GLN A 49 13.33 3.78 14.05
N ARG A 50 13.24 4.60 15.10
CA ARG A 50 13.84 4.34 16.40
C ARG A 50 12.76 4.30 17.46
N ILE A 51 12.57 3.12 18.04
CA ILE A 51 11.66 2.90 19.15
C ILE A 51 12.43 3.16 20.44
N THR A 52 11.83 3.94 21.35
CA THR A 52 12.44 4.31 22.64
C THR A 52 11.81 3.63 23.85
N GLU A 53 10.59 3.11 23.71
CA GLU A 53 9.83 2.42 24.76
C GLU A 53 9.13 1.17 24.18
N PRO A 54 8.98 0.08 24.93
CA PRO A 54 9.47 -0.14 26.30
C PRO A 54 10.99 -0.36 26.39
N ASP A 55 11.64 -0.75 25.29
CA ASP A 55 13.10 -0.88 25.17
C ASP A 55 13.58 -0.21 23.87
N ARG A 56 14.83 0.26 23.86
CA ARG A 56 15.39 0.92 22.67
C ARG A 56 15.62 -0.09 21.54
N SER A 57 14.97 0.11 20.40
CA SER A 57 15.12 -0.66 19.17
C SER A 57 15.41 0.26 17.97
N ASP A 58 16.27 -0.18 17.07
CA ASP A 58 16.46 0.39 15.74
C ASP A 58 15.85 -0.54 14.71
N GLU A 59 14.87 -0.05 13.96
CA GLU A 59 14.11 -0.84 13.00
C GLU A 59 14.17 -0.26 11.60
N VAL A 60 14.21 -1.15 10.62
CA VAL A 60 14.05 -0.83 9.21
C VAL A 60 12.95 -1.70 8.63
N ASP A 61 11.82 -1.09 8.32
CA ASP A 61 10.65 -1.72 7.73
C ASP A 61 10.75 -1.74 6.21
N PHE A 62 10.39 -2.87 5.61
CA PHE A 62 10.32 -3.08 4.18
C PHE A 62 8.93 -3.54 3.80
N ARG A 63 8.35 -2.91 2.78
CA ARG A 63 7.04 -3.25 2.24
C ARG A 63 7.10 -3.28 0.71
N HIS A 64 6.40 -4.24 0.13
CA HIS A 64 6.33 -4.44 -1.31
C HIS A 64 4.87 -4.61 -1.75
N GLU A 65 4.32 -3.62 -2.45
CA GLU A 65 2.94 -3.62 -2.94
C GLU A 65 2.92 -3.72 -4.46
N LEU A 66 2.07 -4.60 -4.97
CA LEU A 66 1.72 -4.66 -6.38
C LEU A 66 0.28 -4.19 -6.56
N GLU A 67 0.08 -3.06 -7.23
CA GLU A 67 -1.23 -2.51 -7.53
C GLU A 67 -1.63 -2.78 -8.98
N TYR A 68 -2.89 -3.15 -9.19
CA TYR A 68 -3.43 -3.40 -10.52
C TYR A 68 -4.83 -2.80 -10.71
N GLY A 69 -4.97 -1.93 -11.70
CA GLY A 69 -6.26 -1.41 -12.14
C GLY A 69 -7.01 -2.48 -12.94
N VAL A 70 -7.98 -3.16 -12.34
CA VAL A 70 -8.73 -4.23 -13.02
C VAL A 70 -9.71 -3.64 -14.05
N THR A 71 -10.41 -2.56 -13.68
CA THR A 71 -11.30 -1.80 -14.55
C THR A 71 -11.08 -0.30 -14.35
N ASP A 72 -11.93 0.54 -14.95
CA ASP A 72 -11.98 1.99 -14.70
C ASP A 72 -12.54 2.35 -13.32
N LYS A 73 -13.05 1.36 -12.59
CA LYS A 73 -13.68 1.52 -11.28
C LYS A 73 -13.18 0.54 -10.23
N PHE A 74 -12.35 -0.42 -10.58
CA PHE A 74 -11.95 -1.48 -9.65
C PHE A 74 -10.44 -1.63 -9.67
N GLN A 75 -9.82 -1.48 -8.51
CA GLN A 75 -8.40 -1.67 -8.27
C GLN A 75 -8.23 -2.75 -7.20
N VAL A 76 -7.17 -3.53 -7.37
CA VAL A 76 -6.70 -4.52 -6.40
C VAL A 76 -5.24 -4.25 -6.13
N SER A 77 -4.85 -4.30 -4.87
CA SER A 77 -3.45 -4.29 -4.49
C SER A 77 -3.10 -5.49 -3.62
N VAL A 78 -1.88 -6.00 -3.80
CA VAL A 78 -1.35 -7.12 -3.03
C VAL A 78 -0.04 -6.69 -2.39
N TYR A 79 -0.04 -6.66 -1.06
CA TYR A 79 1.18 -6.55 -0.27
C TYR A 79 1.79 -7.94 -0.16
N LEU A 80 2.91 -8.15 -0.86
CA LEU A 80 3.51 -9.48 -1.02
C LEU A 80 4.09 -10.01 0.28
N ALA A 81 4.79 -9.14 1.01
CA ALA A 81 5.36 -9.41 2.31
C ALA A 81 5.84 -8.11 2.94
N ASP A 82 5.36 -7.84 4.15
CA ASP A 82 5.91 -6.85 5.05
C ASP A 82 6.89 -7.54 5.98
N TRP A 83 8.07 -6.97 6.10
CA TRP A 83 9.14 -7.53 6.92
C TRP A 83 10.06 -6.42 7.39
N PHE A 84 10.71 -6.65 8.53
CA PHE A 84 11.56 -5.64 9.13
C PHE A 84 12.86 -6.25 9.62
N TYR A 85 13.90 -5.41 9.65
CA TYR A 85 15.11 -5.64 10.42
C TYR A 85 14.98 -4.93 11.75
N GLU A 86 15.31 -5.61 12.85
CA GLU A 86 15.38 -5.00 14.17
C GLU A 86 16.78 -5.17 14.79
N ASN A 87 17.20 -4.18 15.56
CA ASN A 87 18.39 -4.21 16.40
C ASN A 87 18.08 -3.63 17.77
N ASN A 88 17.99 -4.52 18.76
CA ASN A 88 17.67 -4.18 20.14
C ASN A 88 18.66 -4.85 21.10
N ARG A 89 18.49 -4.65 22.41
CA ARG A 89 19.36 -5.27 23.44
C ARG A 89 19.29 -6.80 23.46
N GLY A 90 18.18 -7.38 22.99
CA GLY A 90 17.94 -8.83 22.95
C GLY A 90 18.56 -9.53 21.74
N GLY A 91 18.87 -8.79 20.68
CA GLY A 91 19.51 -9.32 19.48
C GLY A 91 19.25 -8.46 18.24
N THR A 92 19.66 -9.01 17.10
CA THR A 92 19.43 -8.42 15.78
C THR A 92 18.87 -9.48 14.84
N GLY A 93 17.89 -9.15 14.01
CA GLY A 93 17.30 -10.14 13.10
C GLY A 93 16.38 -9.52 12.05
N PHE A 94 15.96 -10.38 11.12
CA PHE A 94 14.91 -10.07 10.16
C PHE A 94 13.68 -10.89 10.51
N THR A 95 12.52 -10.24 10.47
CA THR A 95 11.25 -10.85 10.86
C THR A 95 10.20 -10.53 9.81
N TYR A 96 9.43 -11.55 9.41
CA TYR A 96 8.22 -11.36 8.62
C TYR A 96 7.10 -10.85 9.52
N SER A 97 6.35 -9.85 9.05
CA SER A 97 5.18 -9.31 9.73
C SER A 97 3.91 -9.97 9.19
N ASP A 98 3.55 -9.64 7.95
CA ASP A 98 2.26 -9.98 7.36
C ASP A 98 2.25 -9.78 5.84
N SER A 99 1.12 -10.14 5.23
CA SER A 99 0.78 -9.86 3.83
C SER A 99 -0.66 -9.35 3.80
N ALA A 100 -1.02 -8.59 2.78
CA ALA A 100 -2.34 -8.01 2.69
C ALA A 100 -2.91 -8.01 1.26
N LEU A 101 -4.24 -8.01 1.19
CA LEU A 101 -5.02 -7.82 -0.02
C LEU A 101 -5.93 -6.62 0.19
N GLU A 102 -5.76 -5.61 -0.65
CA GLU A 102 -6.54 -4.38 -0.66
C GLU A 102 -7.42 -4.34 -1.92
N LEU A 103 -8.67 -3.91 -1.76
CA LEU A 103 -9.67 -3.79 -2.82
C LEU A 103 -10.31 -2.40 -2.76
N ILE A 104 -10.31 -1.69 -3.90
CA ILE A 104 -10.98 -0.40 -4.02
C ILE A 104 -11.99 -0.46 -5.17
N TYR A 105 -13.23 -0.07 -4.88
CA TYR A 105 -14.28 0.07 -5.89
C TYR A 105 -14.82 1.50 -5.94
N ASN A 106 -14.57 2.18 -7.05
CA ASN A 106 -15.05 3.52 -7.34
C ASN A 106 -16.54 3.52 -7.72
N LEU A 107 -17.30 4.38 -7.05
CA LEU A 107 -18.73 4.56 -7.31
C LEU A 107 -18.98 5.77 -8.21
N THR A 108 -18.36 6.91 -7.87
CA THR A 108 -18.44 8.18 -8.62
C THR A 108 -17.06 8.80 -8.73
N ASN A 109 -16.81 9.53 -9.83
CA ASN A 109 -15.51 10.13 -10.11
C ASN A 109 -15.57 11.65 -9.88
N PRO A 110 -14.74 12.24 -9.00
CA PRO A 110 -14.78 13.68 -8.70
C PRO A 110 -14.37 14.59 -9.88
N VAL A 111 -13.89 14.00 -10.99
CA VAL A 111 -13.64 14.71 -12.26
C VAL A 111 -14.93 14.91 -13.05
N ASP A 112 -15.79 13.89 -13.10
CA ASP A 112 -17.02 13.89 -13.93
C ASP A 112 -18.28 14.20 -13.11
N ASP A 113 -18.26 13.86 -11.81
CA ASP A 113 -19.37 13.97 -10.87
C ASP A 113 -19.12 15.08 -9.82
N PRO A 114 -20.17 15.67 -9.21
CA PRO A 114 -20.01 16.72 -8.20
C PRO A 114 -19.22 16.30 -6.94
N ILE A 115 -19.22 15.01 -6.63
CA ILE A 115 -18.51 14.36 -5.52
C ILE A 115 -18.07 12.97 -5.99
N GLY A 116 -16.80 12.65 -5.77
CA GLY A 116 -16.23 11.32 -5.94
C GLY A 116 -16.43 10.47 -4.70
N THR A 117 -16.78 9.21 -4.87
CA THR A 117 -16.98 8.28 -3.75
C THR A 117 -16.45 6.90 -4.08
N SER A 118 -15.95 6.18 -3.07
CA SER A 118 -15.44 4.82 -3.21
C SER A 118 -15.61 4.02 -1.94
N ILE A 119 -15.64 2.71 -2.10
CA ILE A 119 -15.56 1.76 -1.00
C ILE A 119 -14.22 1.04 -1.06
N TYR A 120 -13.68 0.79 0.10
CA TYR A 120 -12.38 0.18 0.33
C TYR A 120 -12.55 -1.00 1.27
N GLY A 121 -11.80 -2.07 1.02
CA GLY A 121 -11.64 -3.17 1.97
C GLY A 121 -10.23 -3.74 1.92
N GLU A 122 -9.64 -3.97 3.09
CA GLU A 122 -8.36 -4.63 3.25
C GLU A 122 -8.49 -5.82 4.20
N ILE A 123 -7.77 -6.89 3.87
CA ILE A 123 -7.44 -7.95 4.81
C ILE A 123 -5.93 -8.07 4.92
N ARG A 124 -5.42 -7.97 6.14
CA ARG A 124 -4.01 -8.19 6.48
C ARG A 124 -3.88 -9.44 7.33
N ALA A 125 -2.89 -10.28 7.03
CA ALA A 125 -2.70 -11.56 7.69
C ALA A 125 -1.21 -11.90 7.87
N GLY A 126 -0.83 -12.14 9.12
CA GLY A 126 0.49 -12.58 9.55
C GLY A 126 0.42 -13.69 10.60
N ASP A 127 1.56 -14.10 11.14
CA ASP A 127 1.63 -15.23 12.09
C ASP A 127 0.86 -14.98 13.39
N ARG A 128 0.69 -13.72 13.77
CA ARG A 128 0.03 -13.29 15.03
C ARG A 128 -0.97 -12.16 14.84
N LEU A 129 -1.33 -11.85 13.59
CA LEU A 129 -2.18 -10.71 13.26
C LEU A 129 -3.16 -11.12 12.16
N ILE A 130 -4.43 -10.84 12.38
CA ILE A 130 -5.41 -10.70 11.32
C ILE A 130 -6.09 -9.36 11.50
N GLU A 131 -6.22 -8.60 10.43
CA GLU A 131 -6.89 -7.32 10.44
C GLU A 131 -7.81 -7.18 9.25
N LEU A 132 -8.99 -6.62 9.52
CA LEU A 132 -9.97 -6.26 8.52
C LEU A 132 -10.20 -4.77 8.62
N GLU A 133 -9.99 -4.10 7.49
CA GLU A 133 -10.15 -2.66 7.38
C GLU A 133 -11.18 -2.35 6.29
N SER A 134 -12.04 -1.36 6.52
CA SER A 134 -12.97 -0.90 5.49
C SER A 134 -13.12 0.61 5.54
N LYS A 135 -13.16 1.27 4.38
CA LYS A 135 -13.32 2.73 4.29
C LYS A 135 -14.46 3.10 3.35
N LEU A 136 -15.22 4.12 3.76
CA LEU A 136 -16.02 4.94 2.84
C LEU A 136 -15.22 6.20 2.52
N ILE A 137 -14.87 6.36 1.25
CA ILE A 137 -14.04 7.45 0.76
C ILE A 137 -14.92 8.46 0.05
N ALA A 138 -14.75 9.75 0.37
CA ALA A 138 -15.42 10.86 -0.30
C ALA A 138 -14.39 11.92 -0.69
N GLN A 139 -14.51 12.42 -1.93
CA GLN A 139 -13.60 13.42 -2.49
C GLN A 139 -14.37 14.49 -3.26
N LYS A 140 -13.92 15.74 -3.17
CA LYS A 140 -14.40 16.84 -4.01
C LYS A 140 -13.24 17.69 -4.50
N ASN A 141 -13.21 17.93 -5.81
CA ASN A 141 -12.23 18.78 -6.46
C ASN A 141 -12.81 20.19 -6.66
N LEU A 142 -12.11 21.21 -6.15
CA LEU A 142 -12.45 22.63 -6.23
C LEU A 142 -11.30 23.39 -6.92
N GLY A 143 -11.15 23.17 -8.23
CA GLY A 143 -9.97 23.64 -8.96
C GLY A 143 -8.71 22.97 -8.41
N PRO A 144 -7.70 23.73 -7.92
CA PRO A 144 -6.48 23.16 -7.34
C PRO A 144 -6.67 22.62 -5.91
N LEU A 145 -7.80 22.89 -5.25
CA LEU A 145 -8.07 22.42 -3.90
C LEU A 145 -8.79 21.06 -3.95
N ILE A 146 -8.22 20.05 -3.29
CA ILE A 146 -8.87 18.74 -3.10
C ILE A 146 -9.33 18.63 -1.65
N LEU A 147 -10.61 18.35 -1.45
CA LEU A 147 -11.18 17.97 -0.15
C LEU A 147 -11.39 16.45 -0.16
N ALA A 148 -10.78 15.74 0.79
CA ALA A 148 -10.90 14.30 0.93
C ALA A 148 -11.33 13.94 2.37
N TYR A 149 -12.10 12.87 2.51
CA TYR A 149 -12.56 12.33 3.79
C TYR A 149 -12.72 10.82 3.70
N ASN A 150 -12.22 10.12 4.72
CA ASN A 150 -12.29 8.66 4.84
C ASN A 150 -12.97 8.35 6.16
N ALA A 151 -14.13 7.69 6.11
CA ALA A 151 -14.73 7.06 7.28
C ALA A 151 -14.25 5.61 7.33
N THR A 152 -13.41 5.29 8.30
CA THR A 152 -12.78 3.97 8.45
C THR A 152 -13.48 3.17 9.54
N LEU A 153 -13.55 1.86 9.35
CA LEU A 153 -13.90 0.87 10.35
C LEU A 153 -12.83 -0.23 10.35
N GLU A 154 -12.31 -0.52 11.53
CA GLU A 154 -11.20 -1.46 11.74
C GLU A 154 -11.59 -2.56 12.72
N ALA A 155 -11.12 -3.77 12.45
CA ALA A 155 -11.20 -4.90 13.36
C ALA A 155 -9.88 -5.67 13.34
N VAL A 156 -9.21 -5.73 14.49
CA VAL A 156 -7.90 -6.34 14.66
C VAL A 156 -8.02 -7.54 15.59
N TRP A 157 -7.39 -8.64 15.22
CA TRP A 157 -7.16 -9.80 16.06
C TRP A 157 -5.67 -10.06 16.17
N GLU A 158 -5.15 -10.06 17.40
CA GLU A 158 -3.71 -10.20 17.62
C GLU A 158 -3.35 -11.12 18.80
N GLY A 159 -2.04 -11.33 18.96
CA GLY A 159 -1.46 -12.15 20.02
C GLY A 159 -1.52 -13.66 19.76
N ASN A 160 -1.18 -14.44 20.78
CA ASN A 160 -1.16 -15.90 20.66
C ASN A 160 -2.58 -16.44 20.45
N HIS A 161 -2.78 -17.19 19.36
CA HIS A 161 -4.09 -17.70 18.93
C HIS A 161 -5.13 -16.62 18.59
N LEU A 162 -4.72 -15.38 18.28
CA LEU A 162 -5.63 -14.29 17.84
C LEU A 162 -6.72 -13.98 18.88
N ALA A 163 -6.36 -14.01 20.16
CA ALA A 163 -7.28 -13.90 21.28
C ALA A 163 -7.60 -12.45 21.65
N GLU A 164 -6.67 -11.53 21.42
CA GLU A 164 -6.83 -10.09 21.66
C GLU A 164 -7.60 -9.48 20.49
N ARG A 165 -8.50 -8.53 20.80
CA ARG A 165 -9.43 -7.95 19.82
C ARG A 165 -9.56 -6.45 20.04
N GLU A 166 -9.34 -5.70 18.98
CA GLU A 166 -9.53 -4.26 18.95
C GLU A 166 -10.41 -3.86 17.77
N GLY A 167 -11.06 -2.72 17.86
CA GLY A 167 -11.85 -2.18 16.77
C GLY A 167 -12.20 -0.72 16.97
N GLU A 168 -12.11 0.04 15.88
CA GLU A 168 -12.31 1.48 15.83
C GLU A 168 -13.23 1.87 14.67
#